data_AF-A0A5J4P481-F1
#
_entry.id   AF-A0A5J4P481-F1
#
_cell.length_a   1.000
_cell.length_b   1.000
_cell.length_c   1.000
_cell.angle_alpha   90.00
_cell.angle_beta   90.00
_cell.angle_gamma   90.00
#
_symmetry.space_group_name_H-M   'P 1'
#
loop_
_entity.id
_entity.type
_entity.pdbx_description
1 polymer ?
#
loop_
_entity_poly.entity_id
_entity_poly.type
_entity_poly.pdbx_seq_one_letter_code
_entity_poly.pdbx_strand_id
1 'polypeptide(L)'
;MIILHTSIERHQSDRCNEILPQCLLAYMATVHSSTMYTPLLLTVGHELRLPVEVLTLLVLAERVRLPQYVREPGKRLRVAYTIAGKHQSKSQHHQKSYCDRTASGSVYCTVDHVWL
;
A
#
# COMPACT_ATOMS: atom_id res chain seq x y z
N MET A 1 -12.63 2.76 11.40
CA MET A 1 -11.49 1.82 11.56
C MET A 1 -11.94 0.35 11.48
N ILE A 2 -12.91 0.02 10.61
CA ILE A 2 -13.52 -1.32 10.54
C ILE A 2 -12.85 -2.14 9.44
N ILE A 3 -12.37 -1.47 8.39
CA ILE A 3 -11.76 -2.10 7.20
C ILE A 3 -10.48 -2.86 7.58
N LEU A 4 -9.56 -2.23 8.32
CA LEU A 4 -8.31 -2.87 8.76
C LEU A 4 -8.57 -4.08 9.67
N HIS A 5 -9.49 -3.91 10.64
CA HIS A 5 -9.88 -4.97 11.58
C HIS A 5 -10.47 -6.18 10.86
N THR A 6 -11.46 -5.95 9.99
CA THR A 6 -12.12 -7.03 9.25
C THR A 6 -11.22 -7.73 8.24
N SER A 7 -10.21 -7.05 7.69
CA SER A 7 -9.23 -7.67 6.78
C SER A 7 -8.23 -8.54 7.52
N ILE A 8 -7.82 -8.15 8.74
CA ILE A 8 -6.93 -8.93 9.60
C ILE A 8 -7.64 -10.18 10.14
N GLU A 9 -8.92 -10.07 10.51
CA GLU A 9 -9.70 -11.22 11.00
C GLU A 9 -9.99 -12.27 9.91
N ARG A 10 -10.20 -11.83 8.66
CA ARG A 10 -10.52 -12.75 7.55
C ARG A 10 -9.31 -13.49 6.99
N HIS A 11 -8.11 -12.97 7.17
CA HIS A 11 -6.90 -13.58 6.65
C HIS A 11 -6.05 -14.11 7.78
N GLN A 12 -5.82 -15.43 7.78
CA GLN A 12 -4.88 -16.06 8.69
C GLN A 12 -3.50 -15.38 8.60
N SER A 13 -2.83 -15.28 9.75
CA SER A 13 -1.62 -14.47 10.00
C SER A 13 -0.52 -14.60 8.93
N ASP A 14 -0.48 -15.73 8.24
CA ASP A 14 0.50 -16.06 7.19
C ASP A 14 0.47 -15.12 5.97
N ARG A 15 -0.66 -14.47 5.68
CA ARG A 15 -0.80 -13.56 4.52
C ARG A 15 -0.73 -12.07 4.86
N CYS A 16 -0.48 -11.72 6.11
CA CYS A 16 -0.44 -10.33 6.58
C CYS A 16 0.50 -9.45 5.73
N ASN A 17 1.65 -9.97 5.32
CA ASN A 17 2.61 -9.23 4.50
C ASN A 17 2.08 -8.84 3.10
N GLU A 18 1.14 -9.62 2.54
CA GLU A 18 0.54 -9.35 1.24
C GLU A 18 -0.60 -8.34 1.34
N ILE A 19 -1.34 -8.38 2.45
CA ILE A 19 -2.61 -7.66 2.63
C ILE A 19 -2.39 -6.31 3.31
N LEU A 20 -1.41 -6.21 4.21
CA LEU A 20 -1.13 -5.00 4.97
C LEU A 20 -0.92 -3.77 4.07
N PRO A 21 -0.15 -3.83 2.97
CA PRO A 21 0.00 -2.68 2.08
C PRO A 21 -1.33 -2.25 1.43
N GLN A 22 -2.21 -3.21 1.12
CA GLN A 22 -3.52 -2.95 0.51
C GLN A 22 -4.48 -2.32 1.52
N CYS A 23 -4.50 -2.83 2.76
CA CYS A 23 -5.28 -2.27 3.85
C CYS A 23 -4.83 -0.86 4.22
N LEU A 24 -3.51 -0.62 4.25
CA LEU A 24 -2.95 0.70 4.52
C LEU A 24 -3.39 1.69 3.42
N LEU A 25 -3.30 1.28 2.15
CA LEU A 25 -3.73 2.10 1.02
C LEU A 25 -5.23 2.43 1.10
N ALA A 26 -6.07 1.44 1.39
CA ALA A 26 -7.50 1.63 1.57
C ALA A 26 -7.78 2.61 2.72
N TYR A 27 -7.11 2.43 3.86
CA TYR A 27 -7.23 3.35 4.99
C TYR A 27 -6.85 4.78 4.61
N MET A 28 -5.71 4.97 3.92
CA MET A 28 -5.23 6.27 3.46
C MET A 28 -6.20 6.97 2.49
N ALA A 29 -6.96 6.20 1.71
CA ALA A 29 -7.91 6.71 0.71
C ALA A 29 -9.36 6.83 1.20
N THR A 30 -9.70 6.22 2.32
CA THR A 30 -11.06 6.25 2.86
C THR A 30 -11.30 7.46 3.74
N VAL A 31 -12.45 8.11 3.57
CA VAL A 31 -12.87 9.22 4.43
C VAL A 31 -13.05 8.70 5.86
N HIS A 32 -12.38 9.35 6.81
CA HIS A 32 -12.55 9.01 8.22
C HIS A 32 -13.80 9.71 8.77
N SER A 33 -14.69 8.95 9.43
CA SER A 33 -15.94 9.46 9.99
C SER A 33 -15.83 10.61 11.00
N SER A 34 -14.72 10.77 11.72
CA SER A 34 -14.56 11.84 12.72
C SER A 34 -14.05 13.14 12.11
N THR A 35 -13.14 13.05 11.14
CA THR A 35 -12.56 14.22 10.48
C THR A 35 -13.28 14.58 9.19
N MET A 36 -14.07 13.67 8.63
CA MET A 36 -14.71 13.77 7.31
C MET A 36 -13.71 13.96 6.15
N TYR A 37 -12.42 13.71 6.38
CA TYR A 37 -11.36 13.77 5.39
C TYR A 37 -10.61 12.44 5.28
N THR A 38 -9.93 12.22 4.15
CA THR A 38 -9.04 11.08 4.00
C THR A 38 -7.75 11.32 4.82
N PRO A 39 -7.18 10.28 5.46
CA PRO A 39 -5.94 10.43 6.21
C PRO A 39 -4.77 10.95 5.36
N LEU A 40 -4.69 10.56 4.09
CA LEU A 40 -3.63 11.04 3.20
C LEU A 40 -3.75 12.53 2.90
N LEU A 41 -4.98 13.02 2.68
CA LEU A 41 -5.22 14.45 2.46
C LEU A 41 -4.73 15.26 3.67
N LEU A 42 -5.04 14.80 4.90
CA LEU A 42 -4.62 15.51 6.11
C LEU A 42 -3.10 15.47 6.33
N THR A 43 -2.42 14.43 5.84
CA THR A 43 -0.98 14.24 6.07
C THR A 43 -0.11 14.92 5.01
N VAL A 44 -0.54 14.85 3.75
CA VAL A 44 0.26 15.26 2.58
C VAL A 44 -0.35 16.47 1.87
N GLY A 45 -1.61 16.83 2.17
CA GLY A 45 -2.32 17.92 1.51
C GLY A 45 -2.87 17.55 0.13
N HIS A 46 -2.85 16.27 -0.26
CA HIS A 46 -3.35 15.81 -1.55
C HIS A 46 -4.04 14.45 -1.42
N GLU A 47 -5.11 14.27 -2.19
CA GLU A 47 -5.85 13.00 -2.24
C GLU A 47 -5.05 11.88 -2.92
N LEU A 48 -5.36 10.63 -2.58
CA LEU A 48 -4.71 9.50 -3.22
C LEU A 48 -5.15 9.44 -4.69
N ARG A 49 -4.17 9.39 -5.61
CA ARG A 49 -4.41 9.10 -7.02
C ARG A 49 -3.82 7.75 -7.38
N LEU A 50 -4.65 6.85 -7.89
CA LEU A 50 -4.17 5.54 -8.31
C LEU A 50 -3.35 5.68 -9.60
N PRO A 51 -2.30 4.85 -9.79
CA PRO A 51 -1.52 4.86 -11.03
C PRO A 51 -2.41 4.68 -12.27
N VAL A 52 -3.45 3.85 -12.18
CA VAL A 52 -4.40 3.65 -13.28
C VAL A 52 -5.15 4.92 -13.65
N GLU A 53 -5.53 5.76 -12.69
CA GLU A 53 -6.24 7.02 -12.96
C GLU A 53 -5.33 8.00 -13.70
N VAL A 54 -4.07 8.11 -13.26
CA VAL A 54 -3.06 8.96 -13.91
C VAL A 54 -2.77 8.46 -15.32
N LEU A 55 -2.61 7.15 -15.50
CA LEU A 55 -2.37 6.56 -16.81
C LEU A 55 -3.59 6.65 -17.72
N THR A 56 -4.81 6.56 -17.19
CA THR A 56 -6.05 6.69 -17.96
C THR A 56 -6.25 8.12 -18.43
N LEU A 57 -5.99 9.11 -17.56
CA LEU A 57 -5.93 10.52 -17.94
C LEU A 57 -4.87 10.75 -19.02
N LEU A 58 -3.73 10.06 -18.94
CA LEU A 58 -2.68 10.15 -19.96
C LEU A 58 -3.07 9.52 -21.30
N VAL A 59 -3.77 8.38 -21.29
CA VAL A 59 -4.30 7.73 -22.51
C VAL A 59 -5.38 8.60 -23.15
N LEU A 60 -6.27 9.18 -22.34
CA LEU A 60 -7.26 10.16 -22.81
C LEU A 60 -6.57 11.40 -23.38
N ALA A 61 -5.51 11.87 -22.73
CA ALA A 61 -4.63 12.96 -23.16
C ALA A 61 -3.76 12.63 -24.39
N GLU A 62 -3.71 11.38 -24.83
CA GLU A 62 -3.05 10.97 -26.05
C GLU A 62 -4.06 10.83 -27.20
N ARG A 63 -5.31 10.44 -26.88
CA ARG A 63 -6.45 10.47 -27.80
C ARG A 63 -6.88 11.90 -28.15
N VAL A 64 -6.92 12.78 -27.17
CA VAL A 64 -7.02 14.23 -27.36
C VAL A 64 -5.60 14.74 -27.55
N ARG A 65 -5.25 15.49 -28.60
CA ARG A 65 -3.88 16.02 -28.76
C ARG A 65 -3.58 17.06 -27.66
N LEU A 66 -3.22 16.62 -26.45
CA LEU A 66 -2.84 17.53 -25.37
C LEU A 66 -1.42 18.07 -25.58
N PRO A 67 -1.14 19.27 -25.06
CA PRO A 67 0.18 19.89 -25.17
C PRO A 67 1.30 19.01 -24.60
N GLN A 68 2.51 19.16 -25.16
CA GLN A 68 3.69 18.36 -24.78
C GLN A 68 4.04 18.46 -23.28
N TYR A 69 3.73 19.59 -22.63
CA TYR A 69 3.97 19.79 -21.19
C TYR A 69 3.16 18.81 -20.31
N VAL A 70 2.04 18.27 -20.79
CA VAL A 70 1.22 17.28 -20.06
C VAL A 70 1.71 15.85 -20.32
N ARG A 71 2.18 15.57 -21.54
CA ARG A 71 2.61 14.22 -21.95
C ARG A 71 3.92 13.79 -21.30
N GLU A 72 4.90 14.69 -21.22
CA GLU A 72 6.23 14.36 -20.69
C GLU A 72 6.22 13.95 -19.19
N PRO A 73 5.51 14.66 -18.29
CA PRO A 73 5.33 14.21 -16.91
C PRO A 73 4.68 12.82 -16.82
N GLY A 74 3.65 12.56 -17.63
CA GLY A 74 2.95 11.27 -17.62
C GLY A 74 3.85 10.09 -18.03
N LYS A 75 4.68 10.26 -19.06
CA LYS A 75 5.67 9.25 -19.46
C LYS A 75 6.69 9.01 -18.35
N ARG A 76 7.23 10.07 -17.75
CA ARG A 76 8.18 9.97 -16.63
C ARG A 76 7.58 9.25 -15.44
N LEU A 77 6.31 9.53 -15.11
CA LEU A 77 5.59 8.85 -14.04
C LEU A 77 5.44 7.35 -14.31
N ARG A 78 5.04 6.97 -15.53
CA ARG A 78 4.90 5.55 -15.91
C ARG A 78 6.21 4.78 -15.71
N VAL A 79 7.33 5.37 -16.13
CA VAL A 79 8.66 4.79 -15.92
C VAL A 79 9.02 4.71 -14.44
N ALA A 80 8.80 5.78 -13.68
CA ALA A 80 9.08 5.83 -12.25
C ALA A 80 8.30 4.75 -11.47
N TYR A 81 7.00 4.58 -11.74
CA TYR A 81 6.20 3.54 -11.10
C TYR A 81 6.67 2.12 -11.46
N THR A 82 7.08 1.91 -12.71
CA THR A 82 7.64 0.61 -13.14
C THR A 82 8.93 0.28 -12.37
N ILE A 83 9.79 1.27 -12.15
CA ILE A 83 11.02 1.11 -11.39
C ILE A 83 10.71 0.92 -9.89
N ALA A 84 9.84 1.75 -9.33
CA ALA A 84 9.43 1.68 -7.93
C ALA A 84 8.83 0.30 -7.60
N GLY A 85 7.95 -0.24 -8.44
CA GLY A 85 7.40 -1.59 -8.26
C GLY A 85 8.48 -2.67 -8.19
N LYS A 86 9.47 -2.63 -9.10
CA LYS A 86 10.61 -3.58 -9.09
C LYS A 86 11.45 -3.48 -7.82
N HIS A 87 11.72 -2.27 -7.34
CA HIS A 87 12.48 -2.05 -6.11
C HIS A 87 11.67 -2.46 -4.87
N GLN A 88 10.37 -2.17 -4.85
CA GLN A 88 9.48 -2.52 -3.75
C GLN A 88 9.40 -4.03 -3.56
N SER A 89 9.22 -4.81 -4.63
CA SER A 89 9.21 -6.29 -4.52
C SER A 89 10.52 -6.85 -3.95
N LYS A 90 11.68 -6.30 -4.35
CA LYS A 90 12.98 -6.70 -3.80
C LYS A 90 13.12 -6.34 -2.33
N SER A 91 12.74 -5.12 -1.96
CA SER A 91 12.79 -4.65 -0.57
C SER A 91 11.88 -5.48 0.34
N GLN A 92 10.66 -5.78 -0.12
CA GLN A 92 9.72 -6.64 0.61
C GLN A 92 10.29 -8.04 0.83
N HIS A 93 10.89 -8.64 -0.20
CA HIS A 93 11.53 -9.96 -0.05
C HIS A 93 12.68 -9.93 0.96
N HIS A 94 13.50 -8.88 0.92
CA HIS A 94 14.60 -8.71 1.87
C HIS A 94 14.10 -8.50 3.30
N GLN A 95 13.12 -7.62 3.50
CA GLN A 95 12.51 -7.37 4.81
C GLN A 95 11.85 -8.63 5.37
N LYS A 96 11.11 -9.38 4.55
CA LYS A 96 10.54 -10.66 4.95
C LYS A 96 11.63 -11.64 5.37
N SER A 97 12.66 -11.84 4.55
CA SER A 97 13.76 -12.75 4.90
C SER A 97 14.51 -12.32 6.16
N TYR A 98 14.65 -11.03 6.40
CA TYR A 98 15.27 -10.51 7.62
C TYR A 98 14.39 -10.79 8.84
N CYS A 99 13.10 -10.46 8.78
CA CYS A 99 12.13 -10.76 9.82
C CYS A 99 12.05 -12.26 10.10
N ASP A 100 11.97 -13.13 9.07
CA ASP A 100 11.91 -14.59 9.23
C ASP A 100 13.15 -15.14 9.96
N ARG A 101 14.32 -14.52 9.79
CA ARG A 101 15.57 -14.89 10.49
C ARG A 101 15.62 -14.39 11.93
N THR A 102 15.01 -13.25 12.22
CA THR A 102 15.04 -12.61 13.54
C THR A 102 13.81 -12.91 14.39
N ALA A 103 12.75 -13.43 13.78
CA ALA A 103 11.56 -13.93 14.45
C ALA A 103 11.82 -15.32 15.04
N SER A 104 12.73 -15.41 16.00
CA SER A 104 12.70 -16.52 16.96
C SER A 104 11.62 -16.21 18.00
N GLY A 105 10.53 -16.98 18.01
CA GLY A 105 9.60 -16.97 19.13
C GLY A 105 10.31 -17.42 20.40
N SER A 106 9.90 -16.91 21.56
CA SER A 106 10.35 -17.46 22.84
C SER A 106 10.13 -18.96 22.84
N VAL A 107 11.14 -19.74 23.23
CA VAL A 107 10.95 -21.18 23.47
C VAL A 107 10.00 -21.28 24.65
N TYR A 108 8.73 -21.53 24.37
CA TYR A 108 7.73 -21.75 25.42
C TYR A 108 8.10 -23.06 26.12
N CYS A 109 8.34 -22.99 27.42
CA CYS A 109 8.52 -24.18 28.23
C CYS A 109 7.15 -24.81 28.47
N THR A 110 7.08 -26.13 28.65
CA THR A 110 5.83 -26.89 28.90
C THR A 110 5.05 -26.45 30.16
N VAL A 111 5.56 -25.45 30.89
CA VAL A 111 4.99 -24.88 32.11
C VAL A 111 4.46 -23.45 31.89
N ASP A 112 4.60 -22.88 30.70
CA ASP A 112 4.05 -21.57 30.38
C ASP A 112 2.52 -21.69 30.18
N HIS A 113 1.76 -21.19 31.14
CA HIS A 113 0.30 -21.18 31.07
C HIS A 113 -0.20 -20.14 30.06
N VAL A 114 -0.78 -20.62 28.97
CA VAL A 114 -1.51 -19.79 28.00
C VAL A 114 -2.89 -19.52 28.57
N TRP A 115 -3.24 -18.25 28.76
CA TRP A 115 -4.60 -17.86 29.14
C TRP A 115 -5.55 -18.04 27.95
N LEU A 116 -6.63 -18.80 28.19
CA LEU A 116 -7.79 -18.98 27.31
C LEU A 116 -8.83 -17.87 27.55
#